data_AF-A0A1I8PD12-F1
#
_entry.id   AF-A0A1I8PD12-F1
#
_cell.length_a   1.000
_cell.length_b   1.000
_cell.length_c   1.000
_cell.angle_alpha   90.00
_cell.angle_beta   90.00
_cell.angle_gamma   90.00
#
_symmetry.space_group_name_H-M   'P 1'
#
loop_
_entity.id
_entity.type
_entity.pdbx_description
1 polymer ?
#
loop_
_entity_poly.entity_id
_entity_poly.type
_entity_poly.pdbx_seq_one_letter_code
_entity_poly.pdbx_strand_id
1 'polypeptide(L)'
;MDHFLVFRLSLVFILVNSFLVVRALRETTTTDNLKAFRRHRERRGLVFTNGGIIKLSIGPSIQVALADPVPFRSLVYSFNVQGGQYTIPTEPLYPWDKWENTFARSLKQIKSRFEDWGENKDDGSREFLYTVLEDYMARNNANGHQCLLRAICQNAQVQRHEGIFAQLLDVILTPGHENLDKSYVMAMQAGRYGVDCLTMYYLCPTGSSPLDQYINEI
;
A
#
# COMPACT_ATOMS: atom_id res chain seq x y z
N MET A 1 23.39 46.78 -15.78
CA MET A 1 23.56 45.67 -14.81
C MET A 1 22.76 44.52 -15.37
N ASP A 2 23.46 43.61 -16.01
CA ASP A 2 22.90 42.91 -17.15
C ASP A 2 22.18 41.64 -16.68
N HIS A 3 20.84 41.62 -16.82
CA HIS A 3 19.98 40.49 -16.47
C HIS A 3 20.47 39.16 -17.05
N PHE A 4 21.17 39.20 -18.18
CA PHE A 4 21.77 38.05 -18.84
C PHE A 4 22.94 37.43 -18.05
N LEU A 5 23.72 38.26 -17.35
CA LEU A 5 24.84 37.81 -16.52
C LEU A 5 24.34 37.18 -15.22
N VAL A 6 23.27 37.72 -14.63
CA VAL A 6 22.61 37.16 -13.44
C VAL A 6 22.01 35.77 -13.75
N PHE A 7 21.36 35.62 -14.90
CA PHE A 7 20.78 34.34 -15.31
C PHE A 7 21.83 33.25 -15.57
N ARG A 8 22.99 33.61 -16.16
CA ARG A 8 24.08 32.64 -16.36
C ARG A 8 24.71 32.21 -15.03
N LEU A 9 24.89 33.14 -14.10
CA LEU A 9 25.44 32.82 -12.78
C LEU A 9 24.50 31.94 -11.95
N SER A 10 23.19 32.18 -12.00
CA SER A 10 22.21 31.33 -11.30
C SER A 10 22.16 29.92 -11.87
N LEU A 11 22.22 29.77 -13.20
CA LEU A 11 22.19 28.46 -13.86
C LEU A 11 23.44 27.63 -13.53
N VAL A 12 24.62 28.26 -13.54
CA VAL A 12 25.87 27.61 -13.10
C VAL A 12 25.77 27.20 -11.63
N PHE A 13 25.23 28.05 -10.77
CA PHE A 13 25.07 27.73 -9.34
C PHE A 13 24.13 26.54 -9.13
N ILE A 14 23.01 26.47 -9.85
CA ILE A 14 22.07 25.34 -9.77
C ILE A 14 22.73 24.04 -10.25
N LEU A 15 23.47 24.07 -11.36
CA LEU A 15 24.16 22.90 -11.90
C LEU A 15 25.30 22.40 -10.99
N VAL A 16 26.03 23.30 -10.35
CA VAL A 16 27.08 22.92 -9.39
C VAL A 16 26.47 22.29 -8.13
N ASN A 17 25.37 22.86 -7.61
CA ASN A 17 24.68 22.31 -6.44
C ASN A 17 24.03 20.96 -6.75
N SER A 18 23.40 20.79 -7.91
CA SER A 18 22.82 19.50 -8.29
C SER A 18 23.88 18.41 -8.44
N PHE A 19 25.06 18.75 -8.99
CA PHE A 19 26.17 17.82 -9.09
C PHE A 19 26.76 17.44 -7.71
N LEU A 20 26.86 18.41 -6.79
CA LEU A 20 27.25 18.17 -5.39
C LEU A 20 26.26 17.25 -4.66
N VAL A 21 24.96 17.45 -4.85
CA VAL A 21 23.91 16.58 -4.29
C VAL A 21 24.00 15.17 -4.86
N VAL A 22 24.20 15.02 -6.17
CA VAL A 22 24.36 13.69 -6.80
C VAL A 22 25.63 12.97 -6.31
N ARG A 23 26.71 13.71 -6.03
CA ARG A 23 27.93 13.15 -5.42
C ARG A 23 27.69 12.71 -3.98
N ALA A 24 27.04 13.53 -3.17
CA ALA A 24 26.68 13.19 -1.78
C ALA A 24 25.77 11.96 -1.71
N LEU A 25 24.84 11.80 -2.67
CA LEU A 25 23.99 10.61 -2.77
C LEU A 25 24.74 9.36 -3.27
N ARG A 26 25.87 9.51 -3.98
CA ARG A 26 26.70 8.38 -4.43
C ARG A 26 27.61 7.83 -3.33
N GLU A 27 28.00 8.66 -2.36
CA GLU A 27 28.85 8.26 -1.23
C GLU A 27 28.10 7.47 -0.14
N THR A 28 26.76 7.42 -0.15
CA THR A 28 25.99 6.53 0.73
C THR A 28 25.87 5.11 0.16
N THR A 29 26.98 4.53 -0.29
CA THR A 29 27.15 3.07 -0.27
C THR A 29 27.88 2.70 1.01
N THR A 30 27.28 3.08 2.15
CA THR A 30 27.73 2.62 3.46
C THR A 30 27.44 1.12 3.53
N THR A 31 28.45 0.31 3.19
CA THR A 31 28.54 -1.11 3.54
C THR A 31 28.74 -1.28 5.04
N ASP A 32 28.08 -0.48 5.85
CA ASP A 32 28.03 -0.67 7.28
C ASP A 32 26.94 -1.69 7.54
N ASN A 33 27.36 -2.84 8.07
CA ASN A 33 26.51 -3.95 8.42
C ASN A 33 25.33 -3.48 9.29
N LEU A 34 24.19 -3.15 8.68
CA LEU A 34 22.91 -2.89 9.34
C LEU A 34 22.50 -4.04 10.28
N LYS A 35 23.03 -5.25 10.02
CA LYS A 35 22.91 -6.42 10.90
C LYS A 35 23.62 -6.25 12.25
N ALA A 36 24.74 -5.53 12.33
CA ALA A 36 25.48 -5.27 13.56
C ALA A 36 24.76 -4.24 14.45
N PHE A 37 24.24 -3.15 13.86
CA PHE A 37 23.46 -2.14 14.58
C PHE A 37 22.11 -2.68 15.09
N ARG A 38 21.54 -3.69 14.41
CA ARG A 38 20.27 -4.33 14.80
C ARG A 38 20.38 -5.17 16.10
N ARG A 39 21.57 -5.57 16.55
CA ARG A 39 21.73 -6.52 17.66
C ARG A 39 21.70 -5.93 19.07
N HIS A 40 21.72 -4.60 19.25
CA HIS A 40 21.85 -4.02 20.60
C HIS A 40 20.70 -3.14 21.09
N ARG A 41 19.62 -2.98 20.33
CA ARG A 41 18.44 -2.28 20.86
C ARG A 41 17.59 -3.24 21.69
N GLU A 42 17.99 -3.47 22.94
CA GLU A 42 17.10 -4.01 23.96
C GLU A 42 15.90 -3.07 24.07
N ARG A 43 14.70 -3.57 23.74
CA ARG A 43 13.47 -2.80 23.87
C ARG A 43 13.15 -2.69 25.36
N ARG A 44 13.54 -1.57 25.99
CA ARG A 44 13.17 -1.25 27.36
C ARG A 44 11.86 -0.45 27.35
N GLY A 45 10.86 -0.94 28.07
CA GLY A 45 9.61 -0.22 28.31
C GLY A 45 9.73 0.64 29.57
N LEU A 46 9.13 1.83 29.56
CA LEU A 46 9.00 2.66 30.77
C LEU A 46 7.76 2.17 31.53
N VAL A 47 7.93 1.80 32.80
CA VAL A 47 6.84 1.42 33.71
C VAL A 47 6.63 2.55 34.70
N PHE A 48 5.41 3.09 34.74
CA PHE A 48 5.04 4.18 35.64
C PHE A 48 4.32 3.60 36.87
N THR A 49 5.09 3.30 37.91
CA THR A 49 4.59 2.61 39.13
C THR A 49 3.56 3.41 39.91
N ASN A 50 3.58 4.74 39.83
CA ASN A 50 2.63 5.63 40.51
C ASN A 50 1.40 5.95 39.63
N GLY A 51 1.26 5.26 38.49
CA GLY A 51 0.23 5.53 37.49
C GLY A 51 0.49 6.81 36.69
N GLY A 52 -0.43 7.09 35.77
CA GLY A 52 -0.44 8.29 34.94
C GLY A 52 -1.64 8.27 33.99
N ILE A 53 -2.00 9.43 33.45
CA ILE A 53 -3.05 9.53 32.44
C ILE A 53 -2.43 10.08 31.17
N ILE A 54 -2.53 9.34 30.07
CA ILE A 54 -2.21 9.84 28.74
C ILE A 54 -3.48 10.45 28.16
N LYS A 55 -3.36 11.70 27.70
CA LYS A 55 -4.43 12.45 27.08
C LYS A 55 -3.92 13.02 25.76
N LEU A 56 -4.61 12.70 24.67
CA LEU A 56 -4.34 13.32 23.39
C LEU A 56 -5.25 14.55 23.24
N SER A 57 -4.64 15.71 23.05
CA SER A 57 -5.34 16.96 22.76
C SER A 57 -4.85 17.48 21.41
N ILE A 58 -5.75 17.60 20.46
CA ILE A 58 -5.46 18.13 19.13
C ILE A 58 -6.45 19.26 18.88
N GLY A 59 -5.98 20.37 18.33
CA GLY A 59 -6.90 21.35 17.79
C GLY A 59 -6.19 22.54 17.15
N PRO A 60 -6.90 23.22 16.23
CA PRO A 60 -6.34 24.36 15.51
C PRO A 60 -6.32 25.61 16.38
N SER A 61 -5.27 26.43 16.19
CA SER A 61 -5.16 27.79 16.71
C SER A 61 -5.17 28.78 15.55
N ILE A 62 -6.07 29.75 15.58
CA ILE A 62 -6.25 30.74 14.53
C ILE A 62 -6.16 32.13 15.14
N GLN A 63 -5.42 33.03 14.49
CA GLN A 63 -5.40 34.44 14.85
C GLN A 63 -6.66 35.13 14.30
N VAL A 64 -7.38 35.84 15.17
CA VAL A 64 -8.56 36.62 14.76
C VAL A 64 -8.12 38.06 14.55
N ALA A 65 -8.41 38.59 13.36
CA ALA A 65 -8.16 40.00 13.06
C ALA A 65 -9.10 40.87 13.89
N LEU A 66 -8.55 41.54 14.90
CA LEU A 66 -9.30 42.49 15.71
C LEU A 66 -9.32 43.84 14.99
N ALA A 67 -10.50 44.37 14.66
CA ALA A 67 -10.68 45.73 14.15
C ALA A 67 -10.51 46.76 15.30
N ASP A 68 -9.46 46.59 16.10
CA ASP A 68 -9.16 47.40 17.28
C ASP A 68 -8.21 48.54 16.85
N PRO A 69 -8.44 49.80 17.27
CA PRO A 69 -7.54 50.93 17.00
C PRO A 69 -6.11 50.76 17.51
N VAL A 70 -5.85 49.79 18.39
CA VAL A 70 -4.53 49.57 19.00
C VAL A 70 -3.79 48.40 18.33
N PRO A 71 -2.71 48.65 17.55
CA PRO A 71 -2.10 47.65 16.66
C PRO A 71 -1.30 46.55 17.38
N PHE A 72 -0.97 46.71 18.67
CA PHE A 72 -0.19 45.73 19.43
C PHE A 72 -1.04 44.66 20.13
N ARG A 73 -2.36 44.68 19.95
CA ARG A 73 -3.28 43.72 20.56
C ARG A 73 -3.64 42.62 19.56
N SER A 74 -3.32 41.37 19.90
CA SER A 74 -3.68 40.19 19.11
C SER A 74 -4.58 39.27 19.90
N LEU A 75 -5.66 38.79 19.29
CA LEU A 75 -6.52 37.76 19.86
C LEU A 75 -6.31 36.45 19.12
N VAL A 76 -5.90 35.41 19.86
CA VAL A 76 -5.71 34.06 19.33
C VAL A 76 -6.86 33.19 19.82
N TYR A 77 -7.58 32.61 18.88
CA TYR A 77 -8.67 31.70 19.15
C TYR A 77 -8.19 30.26 18.95
N SER A 78 -8.22 29.46 20.01
CA SER A 78 -7.75 28.08 19.99
C SER A 78 -8.86 27.15 20.39
N PHE A 79 -9.07 26.11 19.59
CA PHE A 79 -9.95 25.00 19.91
C PHE A 79 -9.11 23.82 20.37
N ASN A 80 -9.57 23.08 21.36
CA ASN A 80 -8.95 21.81 21.76
C ASN A 80 -9.99 20.70 21.75
N VAL A 81 -9.82 19.73 20.85
CA VAL A 81 -10.54 18.45 20.93
C VAL A 81 -9.71 17.53 21.79
N GLN A 82 -10.27 17.15 22.93
CA GLN A 82 -9.64 16.25 23.89
C GLN A 82 -10.27 14.87 23.70
N GLY A 83 -9.47 13.92 23.21
CA GLY A 83 -9.91 12.55 22.97
C GLY A 83 -9.09 11.56 23.79
N GLY A 84 -9.77 10.58 24.39
CA GLY A 84 -9.14 9.43 25.02
C GLY A 84 -8.33 9.79 26.27
N GLN A 85 -8.95 9.65 27.44
CA GLN A 85 -8.22 9.58 28.70
C GLN A 85 -7.90 8.12 28.97
N TYR A 86 -6.64 7.76 28.78
CA TYR A 86 -6.18 6.40 29.03
C TYR A 86 -5.31 6.38 30.27
N THR A 87 -5.69 5.55 31.24
CA THR A 87 -4.83 5.26 32.38
C THR A 87 -3.65 4.43 31.91
N ILE A 88 -2.44 4.87 32.26
CA ILE A 88 -1.23 4.11 32.01
C ILE A 88 -1.27 2.89 32.94
N PRO A 89 -1.11 1.67 32.40
CA PRO A 89 -1.03 0.49 33.24
C PRO A 89 0.21 0.56 34.15
N THR A 90 0.01 0.29 35.43
CA THR A 90 1.08 0.26 36.45
C THR A 90 1.94 -1.00 36.37
N GLU A 91 1.50 -1.98 35.59
CA GLU A 91 2.16 -3.27 35.41
C GLU A 91 2.53 -3.46 33.92
N PRO A 92 3.68 -4.08 33.63
CA PRO A 92 4.10 -4.35 32.27
C PRO A 92 3.08 -5.24 31.57
N LEU A 93 2.49 -4.74 30.49
CA LEU A 93 1.56 -5.51 29.69
C LEU A 93 2.31 -6.47 28.79
N TYR A 94 2.35 -7.75 29.17
CA TYR A 94 2.94 -8.77 28.32
C TYR A 94 1.94 -9.33 27.30
N PRO A 95 2.38 -9.61 26.06
CA PRO A 95 1.50 -10.19 25.04
C PRO A 95 0.83 -11.51 25.45
N TRP A 96 1.53 -12.36 26.23
CA TRP A 96 1.01 -13.65 26.66
C TRP A 96 -0.10 -13.53 27.71
N ASP A 97 -0.03 -12.56 28.63
CA ASP A 97 -1.06 -12.38 29.67
C ASP A 97 -2.43 -11.96 29.11
N LYS A 98 -2.44 -11.32 27.93
CA LYS A 98 -3.67 -10.98 27.19
C LYS A 98 -3.97 -11.91 26.02
N TRP A 99 -3.10 -12.89 25.75
CA TRP A 99 -3.26 -13.80 24.63
C TRP A 99 -4.56 -14.58 24.74
N GLU A 100 -4.83 -15.14 25.92
CA GLU A 100 -5.98 -16.02 26.14
C GLU A 100 -7.31 -15.27 26.14
N ASN A 101 -7.32 -14.03 26.61
CA ASN A 101 -8.55 -13.28 26.83
C ASN A 101 -8.95 -12.41 25.63
N THR A 102 -7.98 -11.77 24.96
CA THR A 102 -8.26 -10.80 23.90
C THR A 102 -7.90 -11.36 22.53
N PHE A 103 -6.69 -11.89 22.37
CA PHE A 103 -6.23 -12.38 21.07
C PHE A 103 -6.87 -13.71 20.68
N ALA A 104 -7.01 -14.67 21.59
CA ALA A 104 -7.66 -15.94 21.31
C ALA A 104 -9.16 -15.76 21.03
N ARG A 105 -9.84 -14.84 21.72
CA ARG A 105 -11.23 -14.47 21.40
C ARG A 105 -11.34 -13.80 20.03
N SER A 106 -10.45 -12.85 19.73
CA SER A 106 -10.40 -12.17 18.43
C SER A 106 -10.10 -13.18 17.31
N LEU A 107 -9.12 -14.06 17.49
CA LEU A 107 -8.76 -15.11 16.54
C LEU A 107 -9.88 -16.13 16.37
N LYS A 108 -10.59 -16.51 17.44
CA LYS A 108 -11.77 -17.39 17.34
C LYS A 108 -12.89 -16.72 16.56
N GLN A 109 -13.13 -15.43 16.76
CA GLN A 109 -14.14 -14.65 16.03
C GLN A 109 -13.73 -14.41 14.56
N ILE A 110 -12.44 -14.20 14.30
CA ILE A 110 -11.90 -14.09 12.94
C ILE A 110 -12.01 -15.44 12.25
N LYS A 111 -11.65 -16.53 12.94
CA LYS A 111 -11.77 -17.90 12.44
C LYS A 111 -13.21 -18.26 12.12
N SER A 112 -14.16 -17.99 13.03
CA SER A 112 -15.57 -18.25 12.76
C SER A 112 -16.13 -17.41 11.62
N ARG A 113 -15.64 -16.16 11.46
CA ARG A 113 -15.91 -15.39 10.24
C ARG A 113 -15.32 -16.10 9.02
N PHE A 114 -14.03 -16.38 9.00
CA PHE A 114 -13.38 -17.05 7.87
C PHE A 114 -14.02 -18.41 7.51
N GLU A 115 -14.49 -19.17 8.49
CA GLU A 115 -15.24 -20.41 8.29
C GLU A 115 -16.63 -20.15 7.68
N ASP A 116 -17.36 -19.12 8.13
CA ASP A 116 -18.62 -18.66 7.52
C ASP A 116 -18.41 -18.03 6.11
N TRP A 117 -17.24 -17.47 5.83
CA TRP A 117 -16.81 -17.02 4.50
C TRP A 117 -16.41 -18.21 3.59
N GLY A 118 -16.02 -19.34 4.16
CA GLY A 118 -15.67 -20.57 3.44
C GLY A 118 -16.89 -21.40 3.01
N GLU A 119 -18.06 -21.14 3.59
CA GLU A 119 -19.32 -21.79 3.24
C GLU A 119 -20.09 -20.93 2.21
N ASN A 120 -19.69 -21.03 0.94
CA ASN A 120 -20.47 -20.66 -0.25
C ASN A 120 -21.34 -19.39 -0.15
N LYS A 121 -20.82 -18.28 0.37
CA LYS A 121 -21.34 -16.96 0.00
C LYS A 121 -20.63 -16.58 -1.28
N ASP A 122 -21.36 -16.70 -2.38
CA ASP A 122 -21.02 -16.16 -3.68
C ASP A 122 -20.90 -14.64 -3.54
N ASP A 123 -19.77 -14.18 -3.00
CA ASP A 123 -19.50 -12.78 -2.77
C ASP A 123 -18.99 -12.24 -4.10
N GLY A 124 -19.91 -11.76 -4.95
CA GLY A 124 -19.67 -11.28 -6.33
C GLY A 124 -18.65 -10.13 -6.48
N SER A 125 -17.83 -9.90 -5.46
CA SER A 125 -16.60 -9.13 -5.45
C SER A 125 -15.65 -9.48 -6.60
N ARG A 126 -15.45 -10.76 -6.97
CA ARG A 126 -14.58 -11.10 -8.12
C ARG A 126 -15.27 -10.82 -9.45
N GLU A 127 -16.56 -11.06 -9.56
CA GLU A 127 -17.33 -10.69 -10.75
C GLU A 127 -17.25 -9.17 -11.01
N PHE A 128 -17.44 -8.37 -9.96
CA PHE A 128 -17.28 -6.92 -10.02
C PHE A 128 -15.85 -6.52 -10.44
N LEU A 129 -14.84 -7.13 -9.84
CA LEU A 129 -13.43 -6.84 -10.15
C LEU A 129 -13.08 -7.18 -11.59
N TYR A 130 -13.54 -8.33 -12.10
CA TYR A 130 -13.33 -8.73 -13.49
C TYR A 130 -14.04 -7.78 -14.45
N THR A 131 -15.28 -7.39 -14.14
CA THR A 131 -16.01 -6.37 -14.93
C THR A 131 -15.25 -5.04 -15.01
N VAL A 132 -14.68 -4.60 -13.89
CA VAL A 132 -13.85 -3.37 -13.85
C VAL A 132 -12.56 -3.53 -14.67
N LEU A 133 -11.90 -4.69 -14.58
CA LEU A 133 -10.69 -4.99 -15.35
C LEU A 133 -10.98 -5.05 -16.85
N GLU A 134 -12.10 -5.62 -17.26
CA GLU A 134 -12.53 -5.66 -18.65
C GLU A 134 -12.79 -4.26 -19.21
N ASP A 135 -13.54 -3.42 -18.48
CA ASP A 135 -13.78 -2.02 -18.90
C ASP A 135 -12.46 -1.25 -19.00
N TYR A 136 -11.56 -1.44 -18.03
CA TYR A 136 -10.25 -0.80 -18.03
C TYR A 136 -9.40 -1.23 -19.24
N MET A 137 -9.38 -2.51 -19.59
CA MET A 137 -8.65 -3.01 -20.77
C MET A 137 -9.33 -2.62 -22.09
N ALA A 138 -10.67 -2.50 -22.11
CA ALA A 138 -11.43 -2.09 -23.28
C ALA A 138 -11.12 -0.64 -23.70
N ARG A 139 -10.78 0.24 -22.75
CA ARG A 139 -10.38 1.64 -23.02
C ARG A 139 -9.13 1.77 -23.88
N ASN A 140 -8.30 0.73 -23.95
CA ASN A 140 -7.07 0.70 -24.76
C ASN A 140 -7.29 0.15 -26.20
N ASN A 141 -8.51 0.27 -26.75
CA ASN A 141 -8.88 -0.20 -28.10
C ASN A 141 -8.65 -1.71 -28.34
N ALA A 142 -8.76 -2.54 -27.30
CA ALA A 142 -8.69 -3.99 -27.41
C ALA A 142 -9.97 -4.63 -26.86
N ASN A 143 -10.18 -5.90 -27.18
CA ASN A 143 -11.26 -6.68 -26.57
C ASN A 143 -10.90 -6.95 -25.10
N GLY A 144 -11.47 -6.16 -24.18
CA GLY A 144 -11.15 -6.19 -22.76
C GLY A 144 -11.31 -7.57 -22.12
N HIS A 145 -12.37 -8.29 -22.48
CA HIS A 145 -12.62 -9.67 -22.05
C HIS A 145 -11.48 -10.61 -22.48
N GLN A 146 -11.10 -10.58 -23.75
CA GLN A 146 -10.00 -11.41 -24.28
C GLN A 146 -8.65 -11.06 -23.64
N CYS A 147 -8.40 -9.78 -23.36
CA CYS A 147 -7.18 -9.36 -22.66
C CYS A 147 -7.14 -9.84 -21.21
N LEU A 148 -8.28 -9.85 -20.52
CA LEU A 148 -8.38 -10.39 -19.16
C LEU A 148 -8.14 -11.90 -19.14
N LEU A 149 -8.76 -12.65 -20.06
CA LEU A 149 -8.52 -14.10 -20.19
C LEU A 149 -7.04 -14.40 -20.49
N ARG A 150 -6.40 -13.62 -21.35
CA ARG A 150 -4.97 -13.76 -21.63
C ARG A 150 -4.11 -13.52 -20.39
N ALA A 151 -4.41 -12.48 -19.61
CA ALA A 151 -3.70 -12.16 -18.38
C ALA A 151 -3.83 -13.27 -17.33
N ILE A 152 -5.04 -13.84 -17.17
CA ILE A 152 -5.28 -14.98 -16.26
C ILE A 152 -4.47 -16.21 -16.71
N CYS A 153 -4.48 -16.51 -18.01
CA CYS A 153 -3.72 -17.63 -18.58
C CYS A 153 -2.20 -17.46 -18.34
N GLN A 154 -1.66 -16.27 -18.60
CA GLN A 154 -0.24 -15.98 -18.38
C GLN A 154 0.13 -16.02 -16.89
N ASN A 155 -0.69 -15.43 -16.01
CA ASN A 155 -0.44 -15.46 -14.58
C ASN A 155 -0.40 -16.91 -14.06
N ALA A 156 -1.30 -17.77 -14.53
CA ALA A 156 -1.36 -19.17 -14.12
C ALA A 156 -0.17 -20.04 -14.61
N GLN A 157 0.65 -19.54 -15.55
CA GLN A 157 1.90 -20.19 -15.96
C GLN A 157 3.05 -19.93 -14.99
N VAL A 158 2.98 -18.83 -14.23
CA VAL A 158 4.02 -18.42 -13.29
C VAL A 158 3.87 -19.22 -11.99
N GLN A 159 4.84 -20.09 -11.69
CA GLN A 159 4.78 -20.92 -10.47
C GLN A 159 5.31 -20.18 -9.22
N ARG A 160 6.13 -19.14 -9.41
CA ARG A 160 6.77 -18.41 -8.31
C ARG A 160 6.57 -16.91 -8.50
N HIS A 161 5.72 -16.34 -7.66
CA HIS A 161 5.51 -14.91 -7.58
C HIS A 161 6.45 -14.30 -6.54
N GLU A 162 7.50 -13.60 -7.00
CA GLU A 162 8.44 -12.90 -6.14
C GLU A 162 7.96 -11.45 -5.89
N GLY A 163 7.78 -11.10 -4.62
CA GLY A 163 7.31 -9.78 -4.21
C GLY A 163 5.81 -9.68 -3.95
N ILE A 164 5.42 -8.63 -3.21
CA ILE A 164 4.05 -8.42 -2.73
C ILE A 164 3.11 -8.16 -3.90
N PHE A 165 3.54 -7.40 -4.91
CA PHE A 165 2.71 -7.08 -6.07
C PHE A 165 2.42 -8.31 -6.93
N ALA A 166 3.40 -9.18 -7.16
CA ALA A 166 3.20 -10.41 -7.92
C ALA A 166 2.23 -11.37 -7.19
N GLN A 167 2.37 -11.51 -5.87
CA GLN A 167 1.44 -12.32 -5.07
C GLN A 167 0.03 -11.73 -5.03
N LEU A 168 -0.08 -10.40 -4.96
CA LEU A 168 -1.37 -9.72 -5.00
C LEU A 168 -2.06 -9.95 -6.36
N LEU A 169 -1.30 -9.85 -7.45
CA LEU A 169 -1.82 -10.07 -8.79
C LEU A 169 -2.29 -11.51 -8.98
N ASP A 170 -1.56 -12.48 -8.43
CA ASP A 170 -1.94 -13.88 -8.43
C ASP A 170 -3.28 -14.13 -7.72
N VAL A 171 -3.46 -13.56 -6.53
CA VAL A 171 -4.72 -13.66 -5.77
C VAL A 171 -5.89 -13.04 -6.54
N ILE A 172 -5.66 -11.89 -7.19
CA ILE A 172 -6.68 -11.16 -7.95
C ILE A 172 -7.09 -11.97 -9.20
N LEU A 173 -6.13 -12.48 -9.97
CA LEU A 173 -6.39 -13.15 -11.25
C LEU A 173 -6.77 -14.63 -11.11
N THR A 174 -6.59 -15.24 -9.93
CA THR A 174 -6.99 -16.63 -9.70
C THR A 174 -8.50 -16.73 -9.45
N PRO A 175 -9.31 -17.29 -10.36
CA PRO A 175 -10.75 -17.45 -10.15
C PRO A 175 -11.06 -18.29 -8.89
N GLY A 176 -12.01 -17.81 -8.08
CA GLY A 176 -12.49 -18.47 -6.87
C GLY A 176 -13.62 -19.49 -7.13
N HIS A 177 -14.33 -19.88 -6.06
CA HIS A 177 -15.49 -20.78 -6.11
C HIS A 177 -16.82 -20.05 -6.41
N GLU A 178 -16.76 -18.76 -6.71
CA GLU A 178 -17.90 -17.91 -7.07
C GLU A 178 -18.50 -18.33 -8.43
N ASN A 179 -19.75 -17.91 -8.69
CA ASN A 179 -20.46 -18.15 -9.95
C ASN A 179 -19.92 -17.27 -11.10
N LEU A 180 -18.63 -17.40 -11.37
CA LEU A 180 -17.92 -16.71 -12.44
C LEU A 180 -18.17 -17.40 -13.78
N ASP A 181 -18.06 -16.65 -14.87
CA ASP A 181 -18.11 -17.24 -16.21
C ASP A 181 -17.02 -18.32 -16.35
N LYS A 182 -17.40 -19.44 -16.97
CA LYS A 182 -16.54 -20.62 -17.13
C LYS A 182 -15.29 -20.31 -17.95
N SER A 183 -15.34 -19.27 -18.79
CA SER A 183 -14.22 -18.78 -19.58
C SER A 183 -12.99 -18.45 -18.71
N TYR A 184 -13.18 -17.84 -17.53
CA TYR A 184 -12.08 -17.49 -16.62
C TYR A 184 -11.40 -18.72 -16.02
N VAL A 185 -12.19 -19.72 -15.62
CA VAL A 185 -11.67 -20.98 -15.09
C VAL A 185 -10.92 -21.74 -16.18
N MET A 186 -11.45 -21.76 -17.40
CA MET A 186 -10.77 -22.37 -18.53
C MET A 186 -9.47 -21.65 -18.89
N ALA A 187 -9.42 -20.32 -18.82
CA ALA A 187 -8.20 -19.55 -19.04
C ALA A 187 -7.10 -19.87 -18.01
N MET A 188 -7.46 -19.95 -16.73
CA MET A 188 -6.53 -20.35 -15.68
C MET A 188 -6.01 -21.78 -15.91
N GLN A 189 -6.91 -22.70 -16.26
CA GLN A 189 -6.55 -24.10 -16.47
C GLN A 189 -5.67 -24.27 -17.72
N ALA A 190 -5.94 -23.51 -18.79
CA ALA A 190 -5.08 -23.40 -19.96
C ALA A 190 -3.66 -22.94 -19.57
N GLY A 191 -3.54 -21.89 -18.77
CA GLY A 191 -2.24 -21.44 -18.24
C GLY A 191 -1.50 -22.53 -17.47
N ARG A 192 -2.18 -23.25 -16.58
CA ARG A 192 -1.59 -24.38 -15.82
C ARG A 192 -1.09 -25.52 -16.70
N TYR A 193 -1.74 -25.76 -17.84
CA TYR A 193 -1.31 -26.78 -18.81
C TYR A 193 -0.22 -26.27 -19.77
N GLY A 194 0.18 -24.99 -19.68
CA GLY A 194 1.28 -24.43 -20.48
C GLY A 194 0.93 -24.22 -21.96
N VAL A 195 -0.34 -24.02 -22.31
CA VAL A 195 -0.70 -23.62 -23.69
C VAL A 195 -0.22 -22.20 -23.99
N ASP A 196 0.07 -21.92 -25.25
CA ASP A 196 0.45 -20.59 -25.69
C ASP A 196 -0.74 -19.60 -25.60
N CYS A 197 -0.75 -18.80 -24.52
CA CYS A 197 -1.80 -17.83 -24.23
C CYS A 197 -1.90 -16.72 -25.28
N LEU A 198 -0.82 -16.39 -26.01
CA LEU A 198 -0.85 -15.36 -27.07
C LEU A 198 -1.65 -15.86 -28.27
N THR A 199 -1.41 -17.11 -28.67
CA THR A 199 -2.11 -17.74 -29.79
C THR A 199 -3.57 -18.04 -29.45
N MET A 200 -3.83 -18.48 -28.20
CA MET A 200 -5.19 -18.79 -27.75
C MET A 200 -6.08 -17.55 -27.66
N TYR A 201 -5.53 -16.40 -27.23
CA TYR A 201 -6.25 -15.14 -27.04
C TYR A 201 -5.75 -14.05 -28.01
N TYR A 202 -5.73 -14.37 -29.30
CA TYR A 202 -5.22 -13.51 -30.37
C TYR A 202 -5.98 -12.18 -30.54
N LEU A 203 -7.22 -12.08 -30.03
CA LEU A 203 -8.04 -10.87 -30.06
C LEU A 203 -7.54 -9.78 -29.12
N CYS A 204 -6.59 -10.10 -28.23
CA CYS A 204 -5.80 -9.13 -27.49
C CYS A 204 -4.41 -9.04 -28.15
N PRO A 205 -4.04 -7.92 -28.80
CA PRO A 205 -2.67 -7.72 -29.29
C PRO A 205 -1.67 -7.51 -28.14
N THR A 206 -0.38 -7.72 -28.38
CA THR A 206 0.67 -7.46 -27.38
C THR A 206 0.77 -5.97 -27.09
N GLY A 207 0.76 -5.57 -25.82
CA GLY A 207 0.87 -4.18 -25.39
C GLY A 207 -0.45 -3.43 -25.23
N SER A 208 -1.60 -4.07 -25.51
CA SER A 208 -2.92 -3.48 -25.21
C SER A 208 -3.36 -3.72 -23.77
N SER A 209 -2.88 -4.81 -23.14
CA SER A 209 -3.12 -5.06 -21.73
C SER A 209 -2.05 -4.33 -20.88
N PRO A 210 -2.45 -3.50 -19.91
CA PRO A 210 -1.52 -2.87 -18.98
C PRO A 210 -0.80 -3.88 -18.10
N LEU A 211 -1.33 -5.11 -17.99
CA LEU A 211 -0.71 -6.21 -17.24
C LEU A 211 0.46 -6.86 -18.00
N ASP A 212 0.55 -6.69 -19.32
CA ASP A 212 1.66 -7.25 -20.12
C ASP A 212 3.01 -6.68 -19.67
N GLN A 213 3.05 -5.40 -19.25
CA GLN A 213 4.28 -4.76 -18.79
C GLN A 213 4.81 -5.42 -17.51
N TYR A 214 3.90 -5.75 -16.59
CA TYR A 214 4.27 -6.38 -15.32
C TYR A 214 4.62 -7.86 -15.48
N ILE A 215 3.94 -8.58 -16.38
CA ILE A 215 4.19 -10.01 -16.61
C ILE A 215 5.53 -10.24 -17.33
N ASN A 216 5.98 -9.31 -18.18
CA ASN A 216 7.29 -9.42 -18.85
C ASN A 216 8.49 -9.04 -17.96
N GLU A 217 8.26 -8.39 -16.81
CA GLU A 217 9.29 -8.00 -15.85
C GLU A 217 9.55 -9.05 -14.77
N ILE A 218 8.69 -10.08 -14.68
CA ILE A 218 8.78 -11.22 -13.74
C ILE A 218 9.36 -12.44 -14.47
#